data_AF-A0A2C5YXP9-F1
#
_entry.id   AF-A0A2C5YXP9-F1
#
_cell.length_a   1.000
_cell.length_b   1.000
_cell.length_c   1.000
_cell.angle_alpha   90.00
_cell.angle_beta   90.00
_cell.angle_gamma   90.00
#
_symmetry.space_group_name_H-M   'P 1'
#
loop_
_entity.id
_entity.type
_entity.pdbx_description
1 polymer ?
#
loop_
_entity_poly.entity_id
_entity_poly.type
_entity_poly.pdbx_seq_one_letter_code
_entity_poly.pdbx_strand_id
1 'polypeptide(L)'
;MGKLLTAVAEARRSDKNIKFVWFDIKTADMCGADDDSCNIESLRTTARRLLEPVGVRILWGFQSTDTPNRAFQVIRDGLVGNEAIAVDGLGLGLLALDGLAPDQVKPMFSNETSTVPFERASALSCDFGG
;
A
#
# COMPACT_ATOMS: atom_id res chain seq x y z
N MET A 1 3.56 -4.53 13.69
CA MET A 1 3.32 -4.42 12.24
C MET A 1 3.36 -5.74 11.44
N GLY A 2 4.27 -6.70 11.72
CA GLY A 2 4.54 -7.82 10.79
C GLY A 2 3.48 -8.92 10.59
N LYS A 3 2.59 -9.18 11.55
CA LYS A 3 1.69 -10.37 11.50
C LYS A 3 0.72 -10.35 10.30
N LEU A 4 0.16 -9.19 9.96
CA LEU A 4 -0.74 -9.07 8.81
C LEU A 4 -0.01 -9.29 7.48
N LEU A 5 1.15 -8.67 7.31
CA LEU A 5 1.95 -8.79 6.08
C LEU A 5 2.45 -10.22 5.89
N THR A 6 2.78 -10.92 6.99
CA THR A 6 3.06 -12.35 6.97
C THR A 6 1.84 -13.14 6.48
N ALA A 7 0.66 -12.88 7.02
CA ALA A 7 -0.57 -13.56 6.59
C ALA A 7 -0.89 -13.33 5.11
N VAL A 8 -0.69 -12.10 4.60
CA VAL A 8 -0.83 -11.80 3.16
C VAL A 8 0.17 -12.61 2.33
N ALA A 9 1.43 -12.65 2.75
CA ALA A 9 2.46 -13.41 2.04
C ALA A 9 2.18 -14.92 2.05
N GLU A 10 1.71 -15.47 3.16
CA GLU A 10 1.29 -16.88 3.27
C GLU A 10 0.08 -17.20 2.39
N ALA A 11 -0.92 -16.31 2.38
CA ALA A 11 -2.07 -16.45 1.50
C ALA A 11 -1.64 -16.44 0.02
N ARG A 12 -0.74 -15.53 -0.37
CA ARG A 12 -0.21 -15.47 -1.72
C ARG A 12 0.58 -16.72 -2.11
N ARG A 13 1.37 -17.28 -1.19
CA ARG A 13 2.09 -18.56 -1.37
C ARG A 13 1.14 -19.76 -1.46
N SER A 14 -0.03 -19.65 -0.84
CA SER A 14 -1.10 -20.66 -0.91
C SER A 14 -2.04 -20.43 -2.10
N ASP A 15 -1.52 -19.86 -3.19
CA ASP A 15 -2.22 -19.55 -4.44
C ASP A 15 -3.47 -18.68 -4.33
N LYS A 16 -3.65 -17.93 -3.23
CA LYS A 16 -4.68 -16.89 -3.17
C LYS A 16 -4.31 -15.74 -4.10
N ASN A 17 -5.31 -15.20 -4.80
CA ASN A 17 -5.13 -14.16 -5.79
C ASN A 17 -5.00 -12.75 -5.17
N ILE A 18 -3.96 -12.54 -4.37
CA ILE A 18 -3.63 -11.23 -3.80
C ILE A 18 -2.57 -10.57 -4.70
N LYS A 19 -2.94 -9.50 -5.41
CA LYS A 19 -2.03 -8.83 -6.36
C LYS A 19 -1.35 -7.59 -5.77
N PHE A 20 -2.02 -6.89 -4.87
CA PHE A 20 -1.48 -5.68 -4.26
C PHE A 20 -2.01 -5.48 -2.84
N VAL A 21 -1.30 -4.67 -2.07
CA VAL A 21 -1.71 -4.14 -0.76
C VAL A 21 -1.71 -2.61 -0.84
N TRP A 22 -2.78 -1.98 -0.37
CA TRP A 22 -2.87 -0.54 -0.25
C TRP A 22 -2.74 -0.13 1.22
N PHE A 23 -1.70 0.66 1.52
CA PHE A 23 -1.54 1.29 2.82
C PHE A 23 -2.21 2.68 2.81
N ASP A 24 -3.34 2.84 3.49
CA ASP A 24 -3.97 4.15 3.69
C ASP A 24 -3.34 4.86 4.89
N ILE A 25 -2.27 5.62 4.64
CA ILE A 25 -1.47 6.26 5.69
C ILE A 25 -2.11 7.62 6.05
N LYS A 26 -2.57 7.76 7.30
CA LYS A 26 -3.26 8.98 7.78
C LYS A 26 -2.38 9.96 8.55
N THR A 27 -1.22 9.53 9.03
CA THR A 27 -0.31 10.34 9.86
C THR A 27 1.13 9.84 9.72
N ALA A 28 1.67 9.92 8.51
CA ALA A 28 2.91 9.26 8.13
C ALA A 28 4.16 9.71 8.93
N ASP A 29 4.11 10.91 9.51
CA ASP A 29 5.16 11.50 10.35
C ASP A 29 4.75 11.67 11.82
N MET A 30 3.70 10.98 12.28
CA MET A 30 3.37 10.93 13.71
C MET A 30 4.58 10.48 14.53
N CYS A 31 5.37 9.57 13.97
CA CYS A 31 6.59 9.06 14.55
C CYS A 31 7.77 9.58 13.72
N GLY A 32 8.76 10.14 14.40
CA GLY A 32 9.97 10.67 13.78
C GLY A 32 10.81 9.55 13.14
N ALA A 33 11.83 9.95 12.39
CA ALA A 33 12.74 9.00 11.73
C ALA A 33 13.40 8.02 12.70
N ASP A 34 13.62 8.43 13.97
CA ASP A 34 14.30 7.63 14.99
C ASP A 34 13.40 6.62 15.72
N ASP A 35 12.08 6.59 15.43
CA ASP A 35 11.13 5.65 16.05
C ASP A 35 10.76 4.50 15.11
N ASP A 36 11.58 3.45 15.14
CA ASP A 36 11.41 2.24 14.31
C ASP A 36 10.12 1.46 14.58
N SER A 37 9.42 1.74 15.68
CA SER A 37 8.16 1.05 15.98
C SER A 37 7.02 1.51 15.07
N CYS A 38 7.15 2.71 14.50
CA CYS A 38 6.05 3.44 13.88
C CYS A 38 6.47 4.29 12.65
N ASN A 39 7.76 4.46 12.38
CA ASN A 39 8.23 5.21 11.22
C ASN A 39 7.90 4.52 9.87
N ILE A 40 7.85 5.34 8.81
CA ILE A 40 7.53 4.88 7.46
C ILE A 40 8.60 3.96 6.88
N GLU A 41 9.86 4.15 7.26
CA GLU A 41 11.01 3.34 6.84
C GLU A 41 10.88 1.88 7.28
N SER A 42 10.47 1.66 8.53
CA SER A 42 10.27 0.32 9.08
C SER A 42 9.07 -0.37 8.45
N LEU A 43 7.98 0.37 8.19
CA LEU A 43 6.84 -0.16 7.45
C LEU A 43 7.24 -0.59 6.05
N ARG A 44 7.92 0.28 5.29
CA ARG A 44 8.43 0.00 3.95
C ARG A 44 9.39 -1.20 3.93
N THR A 45 10.38 -1.21 4.81
CA THR A 45 11.35 -2.31 4.91
C THR A 45 10.65 -3.64 5.20
N THR A 46 9.68 -3.64 6.12
CA THR A 46 8.91 -4.84 6.46
C THR A 46 8.04 -5.29 5.29
N ALA A 47 7.35 -4.36 4.62
CA ALA A 47 6.50 -4.65 3.48
C ALA A 47 7.31 -5.26 2.33
N ARG A 48 8.44 -4.65 1.96
CA ARG A 48 9.33 -5.18 0.91
C ARG A 48 9.81 -6.59 1.21
N ARG A 49 10.36 -6.79 2.41
CA ARG A 49 10.88 -8.10 2.86
C ARG A 49 9.84 -9.22 2.75
N LEU A 50 8.57 -8.93 3.02
CA LEU A 50 7.51 -9.94 3.07
C LEU A 50 6.74 -10.10 1.76
N LEU A 51 6.48 -9.00 1.05
CA LEU A 51 5.56 -8.95 -0.09
C LEU A 51 6.26 -9.03 -1.45
N GLU A 52 7.46 -8.46 -1.61
CA GLU A 52 8.18 -8.52 -2.89
C GLU A 52 8.53 -9.96 -3.31
N PRO A 53 9.04 -10.85 -2.41
CA PRO A 53 9.41 -12.21 -2.81
C PRO A 53 8.24 -13.07 -3.28
N VAL A 54 7.01 -12.69 -2.90
CA VAL A 54 5.77 -13.38 -3.29
C VAL A 54 5.04 -12.68 -4.43
N GLY A 55 5.61 -11.59 -4.96
CA GLY A 55 5.06 -10.84 -6.09
C GLY A 55 3.80 -10.05 -5.77
N VAL A 56 3.62 -9.61 -4.51
CA VAL A 56 2.55 -8.69 -4.12
C VAL A 56 3.07 -7.26 -4.25
N ARG A 57 2.35 -6.43 -5.02
CA ARG A 57 2.69 -5.02 -5.24
C ARG A 57 2.22 -4.15 -4.07
N ILE A 58 2.86 -3.01 -3.87
CA ILE A 58 2.53 -2.09 -2.77
C ILE A 58 2.03 -0.77 -3.34
N LEU A 59 0.93 -0.27 -2.77
CA LEU A 59 0.39 1.05 -3.05
C LEU A 59 0.41 1.88 -1.77
N TRP A 60 1.16 2.96 -1.78
CA TRP A 60 1.31 3.90 -0.68
C TRP A 60 0.28 5.03 -0.81
N GLY A 61 -0.75 5.03 0.04
CA GLY A 61 -1.77 6.07 0.08
C GLY A 61 -1.37 7.21 1.01
N PHE A 62 -1.38 8.42 0.49
CA PHE A 62 -1.17 9.67 1.22
C PHE A 62 -2.32 10.64 0.96
N GLN A 63 -2.54 11.57 1.88
CA GLN A 63 -3.36 12.75 1.60
C GLN A 63 -2.48 13.82 0.94
N SER A 64 -3.06 14.70 0.12
CA SER A 64 -2.35 15.82 -0.49
C SER A 64 -1.70 16.73 0.55
N THR A 65 -2.34 16.87 1.71
CA THR A 65 -1.82 17.59 2.88
C THR A 65 -0.53 16.99 3.42
N ASP A 66 -0.26 15.70 3.17
CA ASP A 66 0.95 15.00 3.62
C ASP A 66 2.08 15.03 2.60
N THR A 67 1.84 15.50 1.37
CA THR A 67 2.85 15.52 0.30
C THR A 67 4.09 16.38 0.59
N PRO A 68 4.01 17.48 1.37
CA PRO A 68 5.21 18.20 1.78
C PRO A 68 6.01 17.47 2.87
N ASN A 69 5.40 16.48 3.54
CA ASN A 69 5.96 15.90 4.75
C ASN A 69 7.05 14.87 4.44
N ARG A 70 7.89 14.60 5.43
CA ARG A 70 9.10 13.77 5.30
C ARG A 70 8.76 12.37 4.83
N ALA A 71 7.75 11.73 5.42
CA ALA A 71 7.42 10.35 5.09
C ALA A 71 6.96 10.18 3.63
N PHE A 72 6.26 11.16 3.06
CA PHE A 72 5.94 11.17 1.64
C PHE A 72 7.21 11.22 0.79
N GLN A 73 8.16 12.11 1.13
CA GLN A 73 9.43 12.25 0.41
C GLN A 73 10.26 10.96 0.47
N VAL A 74 10.31 10.30 1.64
CA VAL A 74 11.00 9.01 1.83
C VAL A 74 10.45 7.93 0.92
N ILE A 75 9.12 7.84 0.77
CA ILE A 75 8.51 6.87 -0.16
C ILE A 75 8.77 7.30 -1.60
N ARG A 76 8.47 8.54 -1.98
CA ARG A 76 8.64 9.09 -3.34
C ARG A 76 10.04 8.87 -3.88
N ASP A 77 11.05 9.22 -3.11
CA ASP A 77 12.45 9.21 -3.56
C ASP A 77 13.05 7.79 -3.53
N GLY A 78 12.36 6.83 -2.91
CA GLY A 78 12.83 5.46 -2.74
C GLY A 78 12.03 4.39 -3.47
N LEU A 79 11.08 4.76 -4.33
CA LEU A 79 10.25 3.78 -5.04
C LEU A 79 11.08 2.75 -5.82
N VAL A 80 10.54 1.53 -5.88
CA VAL A 80 11.05 0.43 -6.71
C VAL A 80 9.92 -0.07 -7.61
N GLY A 81 10.22 -0.86 -8.64
CA GLY A 81 9.24 -1.25 -9.67
C GLY A 81 7.99 -2.00 -9.19
N ASN A 82 7.94 -2.46 -7.93
CA ASN A 82 6.78 -3.11 -7.32
C ASN A 82 5.95 -2.17 -6.43
N GLU A 83 6.24 -0.88 -6.42
CA GLU A 83 5.62 0.11 -5.55
C GLU A 83 5.04 1.29 -6.33
N ALA A 84 3.97 1.88 -5.81
CA ALA A 84 3.37 3.11 -6.34
C ALA A 84 2.84 4.00 -5.21
N ILE A 85 2.56 5.26 -5.53
CA ILE A 85 1.94 6.23 -4.62
C ILE A 85 0.55 6.61 -5.15
N ALA A 86 -0.42 6.70 -4.24
CA ALA A 86 -1.73 7.30 -4.46
C ALA A 86 -1.89 8.53 -3.55
N VAL A 87 -2.29 9.67 -4.10
CA VAL A 87 -2.53 10.91 -3.35
C VAL A 87 -4.02 11.23 -3.42
N ASP A 88 -4.64 11.49 -2.26
CA ASP A 88 -6.09 11.70 -2.11
C ASP A 88 -6.93 10.52 -2.63
N GLY A 89 -6.42 9.31 -2.37
CA GLY A 89 -7.00 8.07 -2.84
C GLY A 89 -6.70 7.78 -4.30
N LEU A 90 -7.55 6.97 -4.92
CA LEU A 90 -7.36 6.46 -6.27
C LEU A 90 -8.22 7.27 -7.26
N GLY A 91 -7.88 8.55 -7.44
CA GLY A 91 -8.35 9.36 -8.57
C GLY A 91 -7.65 8.97 -9.87
N LEU A 92 -8.14 9.46 -11.03
CA LEU A 92 -7.63 9.22 -12.40
C LEU A 92 -6.11 9.39 -12.61
N GLY A 93 -5.38 9.92 -11.62
CA GLY A 93 -3.93 10.10 -11.61
C GLY A 93 -3.09 8.86 -11.28
N LEU A 94 -3.60 7.64 -11.47
CA LEU A 94 -2.83 6.39 -11.35
C LEU A 94 -1.82 6.19 -12.50
N LEU A 95 -1.22 7.27 -13.00
CA LEU A 95 -0.38 7.28 -14.20
C LEU A 95 1.10 6.94 -13.92
N ALA A 96 1.46 6.63 -12.68
CA ALA A 96 2.84 6.41 -12.26
C ALA A 96 3.25 4.93 -12.16
N LEU A 97 2.41 4.00 -12.58
CA LEU A 97 2.83 2.61 -12.79
C LEU A 97 3.15 2.46 -14.28
N ASP A 98 4.42 2.26 -14.61
CA ASP A 98 4.92 1.77 -15.91
C ASP A 98 4.40 0.35 -16.25
N GLY A 99 3.10 0.10 -16.07
CA GLY A 99 2.50 -1.22 -16.23
C GLY A 99 1.03 -1.35 -15.87
N LEU A 100 0.31 -0.28 -15.48
CA LEU A 100 -1.16 -0.34 -15.39
C LEU A 100 -1.77 0.77 -16.25
N ALA A 101 -2.27 0.39 -17.42
CA ALA A 101 -3.01 1.30 -18.27
C ALA A 101 -4.37 1.67 -17.61
N PRO A 102 -4.96 2.84 -17.91
CA PRO A 102 -6.20 3.31 -17.27
C PRO A 102 -7.38 2.33 -17.32
N ASP A 103 -7.40 1.46 -18.34
CA ASP A 103 -8.36 0.37 -18.53
C ASP A 103 -8.13 -0.81 -17.58
N GLN A 104 -6.92 -1.01 -17.04
CA GLN A 104 -6.61 -2.01 -16.01
C GLN A 104 -7.00 -1.52 -14.62
N VAL A 105 -7.03 -0.20 -14.42
CA VAL A 105 -7.46 0.44 -13.17
C VAL A 105 -8.98 0.34 -13.01
N LYS A 106 -9.73 0.57 -14.08
CA LYS A 106 -11.20 0.61 -14.06
C LYS A 106 -11.87 -0.68 -13.51
N PRO A 107 -11.50 -1.91 -13.93
CA PRO A 107 -12.07 -3.16 -13.40
C PRO A 107 -11.52 -3.60 -12.04
N MET A 108 -10.39 -3.06 -11.57
CA MET A 108 -9.93 -3.30 -10.18
C MET A 108 -10.85 -2.63 -9.15
N PHE A 109 -11.58 -1.59 -9.56
CA PHE A 109 -12.46 -0.80 -8.71
C PHE A 109 -13.93 -0.77 -9.20
N SER A 110 -14.21 -1.36 -10.36
CA SER A 110 -15.55 -1.57 -10.90
C SER A 110 -16.01 -2.98 -10.60
N ASN A 111 -16.85 -3.13 -9.58
CA ASN A 111 -18.24 -3.43 -9.88
C ASN A 111 -19.12 -3.32 -8.63
N GLU A 112 -20.13 -2.46 -8.72
CA GLU A 112 -21.49 -2.99 -8.49
C GLU A 112 -21.61 -4.26 -9.35
N THR A 113 -21.88 -5.39 -8.70
CA THR A 113 -22.17 -6.70 -9.30
C THR A 113 -21.03 -7.39 -10.08
N SER A 114 -20.11 -8.07 -9.39
CA SER A 114 -19.59 -9.34 -9.92
C SER A 114 -19.17 -10.27 -8.78
N THR A 115 -19.76 -11.46 -8.79
CA THR A 115 -19.86 -12.47 -7.72
C THR A 115 -18.57 -13.26 -7.48
N VAL A 116 -17.46 -12.56 -7.27
CA VAL A 116 -16.32 -13.14 -6.54
C VAL A 116 -16.37 -12.60 -5.12
N PRO A 117 -16.28 -13.45 -4.07
CA PRO A 117 -16.26 -12.97 -2.70
C PRO A 117 -15.02 -12.09 -2.55
N PHE A 118 -15.24 -10.78 -2.65
CA PHE A 118 -14.36 -9.75 -2.18
C PHE A 118 -14.35 -9.92 -0.65
N GLU A 119 -13.57 -10.89 -0.16
CA GLU A 119 -13.11 -10.85 1.21
C GLU A 119 -12.37 -9.53 1.33
N ARG A 120 -13.07 -8.53 1.84
CA ARG A 120 -12.54 -7.23 2.21
C ARG A 120 -11.41 -7.47 3.20
N ALA A 121 -10.19 -7.60 2.69
CA ALA A 121 -9.04 -7.09 3.42
C ALA A 121 -9.09 -5.55 3.28
N SER A 122 -10.06 -4.91 3.95
CA SER A 122 -9.89 -3.52 4.39
C SER A 122 -8.78 -3.57 5.42
N ALA A 123 -7.54 -3.48 4.94
CA ALA A 123 -6.36 -3.54 5.76
C ALA A 123 -5.90 -2.11 6.09
N LEU A 124 -6.18 -1.75 7.34
CA LEU A 124 -5.65 -0.62 8.11
C LEU A 124 -6.01 0.79 7.63
N SER A 125 -6.98 1.39 8.31
CA SER A 125 -6.66 2.66 8.95
C SER A 125 -5.61 2.36 10.03
N CYS A 126 -4.43 2.94 9.91
CA CYS A 126 -3.55 3.05 11.07
C CYS A 126 -4.13 4.11 12.01
N ASP A 127 -5.17 3.76 12.77
CA ASP A 127 -5.56 4.54 13.95
C ASP A 127 -4.67 4.09 15.11
N PHE A 128 -3.60 4.83 15.35
CA PHE A 128 -2.75 4.66 16.53
C PHE A 128 -3.39 5.39 17.71
N GLY A 129 -4.50 4.84 18.21
CA GLY A 129 -5.12 5.23 19.48
C GLY A 129 -4.50 4.43 20.63
N GLY A 130 -4.11 5.13 21.70
CA GLY A 130 -3.41 4.60 22.88
C GLY A 130 -4.19 3.64 23.77
#